data_AF-A0A7J6S382-F1
#
_entry.id   AF-A0A7J6S382-F1
#
_cell.length_a   1.000
_cell.length_b   1.000
_cell.length_c   1.000
_cell.angle_alpha   90.00
_cell.angle_beta   90.00
_cell.angle_gamma   90.00
#
_symmetry.space_group_name_H-M   'P 1'
#
loop_
_entity.id
_entity.type
_entity.pdbx_description
1 polymer ?
#
loop_
_entity_poly.entity_id
_entity_poly.type
_entity_poly.pdbx_seq_one_letter_code
_entity_poly.pdbx_strand_id
1 'polypeptide(L)'
;MPSSRALLSALTVDTLPFGQYSVSKRELFGLTEHSYALVNLKPVVPGHVLVCSRRPVARLHELSPVELSDLWQLATKVDRCLLRAFPEMDSSTYAVQ
;
A
#
# COMPACT_ATOMS: atom_id res chain seq x y z
N MET A 1 17.20 2.63 0.98
CA MET A 1 15.77 2.74 1.36
C MET A 1 15.57 2.02 2.68
N PRO A 2 15.01 2.67 3.72
CA PRO A 2 14.76 2.04 5.01
C PRO A 2 13.80 0.85 4.88
N SER A 3 13.91 -0.15 5.78
CA SER A 3 12.96 -1.26 5.85
C SER A 3 11.56 -0.77 6.26
N SER A 4 10.49 -1.36 5.70
CA SER A 4 9.10 -1.03 6.03
C SER A 4 8.83 -1.07 7.54
N ARG A 5 9.49 -1.99 8.27
CA ARG A 5 9.37 -2.10 9.73
C ARG A 5 9.95 -0.88 10.46
N ALA A 6 11.09 -0.36 9.98
CA ALA A 6 11.72 0.83 10.54
C ALA A 6 10.87 2.09 10.28
N LEU A 7 10.23 2.18 9.10
CA LEU A 7 9.32 3.27 8.78
C LEU A 7 8.03 3.21 9.62
N LEU A 8 7.46 2.01 9.81
CA LEU A 8 6.25 1.84 10.64
C LEU A 8 6.52 2.23 12.10
N SER A 9 7.69 1.89 12.64
CA SER A 9 8.09 2.33 13.98
C SER A 9 8.39 3.83 14.07
N ALA A 10 8.87 4.43 12.97
CA ALA A 10 9.22 5.84 12.91
C ALA A 10 8.03 6.76 12.59
N LEU A 11 6.88 6.21 12.17
CA LEU A 11 5.66 7.00 11.99
C LEU A 11 5.26 7.60 13.34
N THR A 12 5.27 8.92 13.40
CA THR A 12 4.83 9.68 14.58
C THR A 12 3.31 9.76 14.71
N VAL A 13 2.57 9.48 13.63
CA VAL A 13 1.10 9.60 13.56
C VAL A 13 0.46 8.23 13.50
N ASP A 14 -0.42 7.90 14.46
CA ASP A 14 -1.03 6.56 14.64
C ASP A 14 -2.00 6.11 13.56
N THR A 15 -2.41 7.03 12.69
CA THR A 15 -3.32 6.78 11.57
C THR A 15 -2.84 7.43 10.28
N LEU A 16 -3.18 6.82 9.14
CA LEU A 16 -3.00 7.39 7.81
C LEU A 16 -4.37 7.64 7.14
N PRO A 17 -4.49 8.69 6.31
CA PRO A 17 -5.74 9.00 5.62
C PRO A 17 -5.99 8.04 4.46
N PHE A 18 -7.21 7.51 4.36
CA PHE A 18 -7.72 6.71 3.24
C PHE A 18 -9.07 7.28 2.79
N GLY A 19 -9.02 8.26 1.89
CA GLY A 19 -10.20 9.05 1.53
C GLY A 19 -10.78 9.77 2.76
N GLN A 20 -12.06 9.53 3.03
CA GLN A 20 -12.74 10.05 4.23
C GLN A 20 -12.46 9.24 5.51
N TYR A 21 -11.80 8.09 5.39
CA TYR A 21 -11.51 7.20 6.50
C TYR A 21 -10.08 7.42 7.03
N SER A 22 -9.83 6.99 8.26
CA SER A 22 -8.50 6.94 8.87
C SER A 22 -8.15 5.50 9.19
N VAL A 23 -7.03 5.02 8.67
CA VAL A 23 -6.55 3.64 8.83
C VAL A 23 -5.51 3.60 9.93
N SER A 24 -5.62 2.67 10.87
CA SER A 24 -4.64 2.51 11.95
C SER A 24 -3.34 1.92 11.41
N LYS A 25 -2.19 2.33 11.98
CA LYS A 25 -0.90 1.66 11.74
C LYS A 25 -0.95 0.14 11.83
N ARG A 26 -1.82 -0.41 12.69
CA ARG A 26 -1.94 -1.87 12.92
C ARG A 26 -2.49 -2.61 11.70
N GLU A 27 -3.21 -1.91 10.83
CA GLU A 27 -3.80 -2.46 9.61
C GLU A 27 -2.84 -2.36 8.42
N LEU A 28 -1.72 -1.66 8.59
CA LEU A 28 -0.69 -1.47 7.57
C LEU A 28 0.34 -2.60 7.67
N PHE A 29 0.67 -3.20 6.52
CA PHE A 29 1.76 -4.17 6.42
C PHE A 29 2.92 -3.69 5.54
N GLY A 30 2.73 -2.60 4.79
CA GLY A 30 3.76 -1.99 3.94
C GLY A 30 3.77 -0.47 4.07
N LEU A 31 4.96 0.11 4.07
CA LEU A 31 5.13 1.56 4.18
C LEU A 31 6.44 1.99 3.52
N THR A 32 6.36 3.07 2.75
CA THR A 32 7.49 3.78 2.14
C THR A 32 7.41 5.26 2.47
N GLU A 33 8.29 6.06 1.87
CA GLU A 33 8.28 7.51 2.04
C GLU A 33 6.96 8.13 1.56
N HIS A 34 6.43 7.67 0.42
CA HIS A 34 5.26 8.27 -0.22
C HIS A 34 4.03 7.37 -0.29
N SER A 35 4.12 6.09 0.09
CA SER A 35 3.04 5.12 -0.09
C SER A 35 2.89 4.20 1.11
N TYR A 36 1.73 3.54 1.22
CA TYR A 36 1.45 2.52 2.23
C TYR A 36 0.59 1.41 1.65
N ALA A 37 0.65 0.23 2.26
CA ALA A 37 -0.13 -0.94 1.89
C ALA A 37 -0.89 -1.49 3.10
N LEU A 38 -2.16 -1.84 2.88
CA LEU A 38 -3.08 -2.34 3.90
C LEU A 38 -3.92 -3.51 3.41
N VAL A 39 -4.44 -4.28 4.36
CA VAL A 39 -5.44 -5.32 4.07
C VAL A 39 -6.80 -4.68 3.81
N ASN A 40 -7.56 -5.23 2.86
CA ASN A 40 -8.91 -4.76 2.58
C ASN A 40 -9.90 -5.40 3.58
N LEU A 41 -10.78 -4.61 4.20
CA LEU A 41 -11.83 -5.10 5.09
C LEU A 41 -12.84 -6.02 4.37
N LYS A 42 -13.01 -5.84 3.05
CA LYS A 42 -13.90 -6.65 2.20
C LYS A 42 -13.16 -7.09 0.93
N PRO A 43 -12.26 -8.07 1.04
CA PRO A 43 -11.47 -8.51 -0.11
C PRO A 43 -12.35 -9.24 -1.12
N VAL A 44 -12.16 -8.96 -2.41
CA VAL A 44 -12.87 -9.65 -3.51
C VAL A 44 -12.38 -11.10 -3.66
N VAL A 45 -11.08 -11.34 -3.43
CA VAL A 45 -10.42 -12.64 -3.49
C VAL A 45 -9.35 -12.75 -2.38
N PRO A 46 -8.92 -13.96 -1.97
CA PRO A 46 -7.75 -14.13 -1.11
C PRO A 46 -6.52 -13.39 -1.68
N GLY A 47 -5.76 -12.73 -0.81
CA GLY A 47 -4.59 -11.94 -1.22
C GLY A 47 -4.91 -10.54 -1.77
N HIS A 48 -6.19 -10.13 -1.90
CA HIS A 48 -6.54 -8.77 -2.29
C HIS A 48 -6.15 -7.76 -1.21
N VAL A 49 -5.23 -6.86 -1.58
CA VAL A 49 -4.73 -5.76 -0.74
C VAL A 49 -4.83 -4.42 -1.46
N LEU A 50 -4.68 -3.33 -0.71
CA LEU A 50 -4.66 -1.97 -1.26
C LEU A 50 -3.28 -1.35 -1.11
N VAL A 51 -2.85 -0.59 -2.12
CA VAL A 51 -1.65 0.24 -2.10
C VAL A 51 -2.07 1.68 -2.39
N CYS A 52 -1.70 2.59 -1.51
CA CYS A 52 -2.20 3.97 -1.51
C CYS A 52 -1.05 4.96 -1.33
N SER A 53 -1.17 6.15 -1.93
CA SER A 53 -0.29 7.27 -1.63
C SER A 53 -0.57 7.82 -0.23
N ARG A 54 0.47 8.24 0.49
CA ARG A 54 0.35 8.89 1.81
C ARG A 54 -0.25 10.28 1.70
N ARG A 55 0.08 11.01 0.64
CA ARG A 55 -0.58 12.29 0.31
C ARG A 55 -1.93 11.98 -0.33
N PRO A 56 -3.05 12.49 0.22
CA PRO A 56 -4.36 12.29 -0.38
C PRO A 56 -4.49 13.11 -1.65
N VAL A 57 -4.86 12.45 -2.75
CA VAL A 57 -5.19 13.04 -4.04
C VAL A 57 -6.49 12.45 -4.56
N ALA A 58 -7.24 13.20 -5.35
CA ALA A 58 -8.51 12.74 -5.91
C ALA A 58 -8.31 11.96 -7.22
N ARG A 59 -7.20 12.20 -7.93
CA ARG A 59 -6.90 11.58 -9.22
C ARG A 59 -5.45 11.11 -9.27
N LEU A 60 -5.20 10.00 -9.96
CA LEU A 60 -3.85 9.42 -10.09
C LEU A 60 -2.83 10.40 -10.71
N HIS A 61 -3.24 11.22 -11.68
CA HIS A 61 -2.37 12.18 -12.36
C HIS A 61 -1.97 13.39 -11.49
N GLU A 62 -2.55 13.55 -10.30
CA GLU A 62 -2.17 14.58 -9.33
C GLU A 62 -0.98 14.15 -8.46
N LEU A 63 -0.54 12.89 -8.58
CA LEU A 63 0.71 12.41 -7.99
C LEU A 63 1.89 12.99 -8.75
N SER A 64 2.92 13.41 -8.00
CA SER A 64 4.21 13.73 -8.60
C SER A 64 4.85 12.46 -9.20
N PRO A 65 5.80 12.59 -10.15
CA PRO A 65 6.52 11.45 -10.69
C PRO A 65 7.20 10.57 -9.63
N VAL A 66 7.68 11.19 -8.53
CA VAL A 66 8.32 10.49 -7.41
C VAL A 66 7.30 9.65 -6.64
N GLU A 67 6.14 10.21 -6.31
CA GLU A 67 5.08 9.49 -5.61
C GLU A 67 4.49 8.36 -6.45
N LEU A 68 4.26 8.60 -7.75
CA LEU A 68 3.75 7.58 -8.66
C LEU A 68 4.75 6.42 -8.78
N SER A 69 6.04 6.73 -8.91
CA SER A 69 7.10 5.71 -8.95
C SER A 69 7.18 4.92 -7.65
N ASP A 70 7.15 5.59 -6.50
CA ASP A 70 7.17 4.94 -5.19
C ASP A 70 5.95 4.02 -4.97
N LEU A 71 4.76 4.46 -5.41
CA LEU A 71 3.52 3.68 -5.33
C LEU A 71 3.64 2.36 -6.10
N TRP A 72 4.12 2.39 -7.35
CA TRP A 72 4.30 1.18 -8.15
C TRP A 72 5.46 0.31 -7.67
N GLN A 73 6.52 0.90 -7.13
CA GLN A 73 7.60 0.14 -6.49
C GLN A 73 7.11 -0.60 -5.24
N LEU A 74 6.25 0.03 -4.42
CA LEU A 74 5.63 -0.63 -3.29
C LEU A 74 4.69 -1.75 -3.77
N ALA A 75 3.84 -1.48 -4.77
CA ALA A 75 2.95 -2.48 -5.35
C ALA A 75 3.71 -3.73 -5.83
N THR A 76 4.84 -3.55 -6.53
CA THR A 76 5.70 -4.65 -6.98
C THR A 76 6.33 -5.43 -5.82
N LYS A 77 6.68 -4.77 -4.71
CA LYS A 77 7.19 -5.47 -3.51
C LYS A 77 6.08 -6.27 -2.83
N VAL A 78 4.89 -5.69 -2.72
CA VAL A 78 3.71 -6.35 -2.14
C VAL A 78 3.37 -7.61 -2.93
N ASP A 79 3.34 -7.53 -4.25
CA ASP A 79 3.11 -8.66 -5.14
C ASP A 79 4.06 -9.84 -4.89
N ARG A 80 5.38 -9.56 -4.79
CA ARG A 80 6.38 -10.57 -4.43
C ARG A 80 6.16 -11.19 -3.04
N CYS A 81 5.64 -10.41 -2.10
CA CYS A 81 5.30 -10.91 -0.77
C CYS A 81 4.04 -11.78 -0.81
N LEU A 82 3.02 -11.40 -1.60
CA LEU A 82 1.80 -12.17 -1.77
C LEU A 82 2.08 -13.54 -2.40
N LEU A 83 2.93 -13.63 -3.43
CA LEU A 83 3.33 -14.92 -4.01
C LEU A 83 3.97 -15.88 -3.00
N ARG A 84 4.63 -15.36 -1.96
CA ARG A 84 5.20 -16.20 -0.88
C ARG A 84 4.15 -16.61 0.14
N ALA A 85 3.15 -15.77 0.38
CA ALA A 85 2.08 -16.01 1.34
C ALA A 85 0.94 -16.87 0.76
N PHE A 86 0.74 -16.80 -0.56
CA PHE A 86 -0.28 -17.50 -1.34
C PHE A 86 0.39 -18.21 -2.52
N PRO A 87 1.02 -19.38 -2.30
CA PRO A 87 1.75 -20.12 -3.34
C PRO A 87 0.87 -20.56 -4.52
N GLU A 88 -0.44 -20.61 -4.34
CA GLU A 88 -1.44 -20.93 -5.37
C GLU A 88 -1.74 -19.76 -6.33
N MET A 89 -1.28 -18.54 -6.03
CA MET A 89 -1.48 -17.37 -6.88
C MET A 89 -0.58 -17.45 -8.12
N ASP A 90 -1.19 -17.52 -9.31
CA ASP A 90 -0.50 -17.66 -10.60
C ASP A 90 -0.31 -16.34 -11.36
N SER A 91 -1.10 -15.33 -11.00
CA SER A 91 -1.20 -14.05 -11.69
C SER A 91 -1.69 -12.94 -10.74
N SER A 92 -1.41 -11.69 -11.11
CA SER A 92 -1.77 -10.51 -10.32
C SER A 92 -2.48 -9.48 -11.20
N THR A 93 -3.57 -8.91 -10.69
CA THR A 93 -4.33 -7.86 -11.36
C THR A 93 -4.24 -6.55 -10.58
N TYR A 94 -3.91 -5.45 -11.27
CA TYR A 94 -3.91 -4.11 -10.72
C TYR A 94 -5.04 -3.31 -11.34
N ALA A 95 -5.88 -2.70 -10.50
CA ALA A 95 -7.00 -1.89 -10.94
C ALA A 95 -6.95 -0.51 -10.27
N VAL A 96 -7.18 0.54 -11.06
CA VAL A 96 -7.43 1.91 -10.60
C VAL A 96 -8.79 2.30 -11.16
N GLN A 97 -9.68 2.79 -10.29
CA GLN A 97 -11.05 3.19 -10.64
C GLN A 97 -11.17 4.70 -10.75
#